data_AF-A0A7R9MKG6-F1
#
_entry.id   AF-A0A7R9MKG6-F1
#
_cell.length_a   1.000
_cell.length_b   1.000
_cell.length_c   1.000
_cell.angle_alpha   90.00
_cell.angle_beta   90.00
_cell.angle_gamma   90.00
#
_symmetry.space_group_name_H-M   'P 1'
#
loop_
_entity.id
_entity.type
_entity.pdbx_description
1 polymer ?
#
loop_
_entity_poly.entity_id
_entity_poly.type
_entity_poly.pdbx_seq_one_letter_code
_entity_poly.pdbx_strand_id
1 'polypeptide(L)'
;MLPLKSETLVNAYIDRIKSVNPLINALVCDRFESAIEEARQVDRRVAHELAGNSSDDGKSIKSMPLLGVPFSVKECIALKDMSFTAGLYSRKG
;
A
#
# COMPACT_ATOMS: atom_id res chain seq x y z
N MET A 1 15.80 13.12 -14.85
CA MET A 1 14.96 12.96 -13.64
C MET A 1 14.75 11.46 -13.46
N LEU A 2 15.14 10.88 -12.33
CA LEU A 2 14.85 9.46 -12.05
C LEU A 2 13.34 9.28 -11.81
N PRO A 3 12.71 8.20 -12.27
CA PRO A 3 11.29 7.96 -12.04
C PRO A 3 11.00 7.82 -10.53
N LEU A 4 9.85 8.33 -10.09
CA LEU A 4 9.37 8.18 -8.72
C LEU A 4 9.15 6.70 -8.39
N LYS A 5 9.73 6.25 -7.29
CA LYS A 5 9.56 4.88 -6.77
C LYS A 5 8.31 4.75 -5.91
N SER A 6 7.70 3.57 -5.94
CA SER A 6 6.56 3.20 -5.10
C SER A 6 6.91 3.30 -3.62
N GLU A 7 8.08 2.80 -3.20
CA GLU A 7 8.53 2.89 -1.81
C GLU A 7 8.63 4.34 -1.35
N THR A 8 9.18 5.23 -2.19
CA THR A 8 9.31 6.65 -1.88
C THR A 8 7.93 7.30 -1.69
N LEU A 9 6.97 6.99 -2.56
CA LEU A 9 5.62 7.51 -2.47
C LEU A 9 4.90 7.01 -1.21
N VAL A 10 4.97 5.70 -0.93
CA VAL A 10 4.36 5.09 0.25
C VAL A 10 4.90 5.70 1.54
N ASN A 11 6.22 5.85 1.66
CA ASN A 11 6.83 6.50 2.84
C ASN A 11 6.33 7.94 3.03
N ALA A 12 6.24 8.72 1.95
CA ALA A 12 5.72 10.09 2.03
C ALA A 12 4.27 10.15 2.56
N TYR A 13 3.41 9.21 2.15
CA TYR A 13 2.05 9.11 2.68
C TYR A 13 2.02 8.62 4.13
N ILE A 14 2.88 7.68 4.52
CA ILE A 14 3.00 7.23 5.91
C ILE A 14 3.41 8.39 6.82
N ASP A 15 4.40 9.19 6.42
CA ASP A 15 4.83 10.36 7.18
C ASP A 15 3.71 11.38 7.31
N ARG A 16 2.95 11.62 6.23
CA ARG A 16 1.76 12.47 6.27
C ARG A 16 0.72 11.92 7.25
N ILE A 17 0.44 10.62 7.22
CA ILE A 17 -0.51 9.97 8.12
C ILE A 17 -0.05 10.14 9.57
N LYS A 18 1.22 9.86 9.89
CA LYS A 18 1.79 10.05 11.24
C LYS A 18 1.64 11.50 11.72
N SER A 19 1.79 12.49 10.83
CA SER A 19 1.64 13.91 11.19
C SER A 19 0.18 14.35 11.40
N VAL A 20 -0.80 13.74 10.70
CA VAL A 20 -2.19 14.22 10.67
C VAL A 20 -3.13 13.37 11.50
N ASN A 21 -2.93 12.05 11.54
CA ASN A 21 -3.85 11.13 12.17
C ASN A 21 -4.08 11.45 13.67
N PRO A 22 -3.11 11.96 14.45
CA PRO A 22 -3.38 12.40 15.82
C PRO A 22 -4.45 13.51 15.93
N LEU A 23 -4.68 14.28 14.86
CA LEU A 23 -5.64 15.38 14.83
C LEU A 23 -7.04 14.94 14.37
N ILE A 24 -7.11 14.00 13.43
CA ILE A 24 -8.38 13.62 12.77
C ILE A 24 -8.86 12.21 13.12
N ASN A 25 -7.98 11.37 13.68
CA ASN A 25 -8.24 9.99 14.06
C ASN A 25 -8.93 9.15 12.95
N ALA A 26 -8.40 9.22 11.72
CA ALA A 26 -8.98 8.59 10.54
C ALA A 26 -8.50 7.15 10.30
N LEU A 27 -7.35 6.77 10.86
CA LEU A 27 -6.77 5.43 10.76
C LEU A 27 -7.08 4.62 12.02
N VAL A 28 -7.75 3.48 11.85
CA VAL A 28 -8.08 2.54 12.93
C VAL A 28 -6.89 1.64 13.27
N CYS A 29 -6.28 1.05 12.24
CA CYS A 29 -5.13 0.15 12.35
C CYS A 29 -4.22 0.36 11.15
N ASP A 30 -2.91 0.39 11.37
CA ASP A 30 -1.92 0.53 10.30
C ASP A 30 -1.39 -0.82 9.81
N ARG A 31 -0.81 -0.81 8.60
CA ARG A 31 -0.06 -1.94 8.02
C ARG A 31 1.24 -1.45 7.38
N PHE A 32 1.88 -0.46 8.01
CA PHE A 32 2.92 0.33 7.34
C PHE A 32 4.10 -0.52 6.85
N GLU A 33 4.57 -1.46 7.66
CA GLU A 33 5.69 -2.33 7.28
C GLU A 33 5.36 -3.20 6.05
N SER A 34 4.20 -3.87 6.06
CA SER A 34 3.74 -4.67 4.92
C SER A 34 3.56 -3.82 3.67
N ALA A 35 2.98 -2.62 3.79
CA ALA A 35 2.79 -1.70 2.66
C ALA A 35 4.13 -1.23 2.07
N ILE A 36 5.16 -1.01 2.89
CA ILE A 36 6.51 -0.67 2.43
C ILE A 36 7.15 -1.86 1.69
N GLU A 37 7.00 -3.08 2.19
CA GLU A 37 7.55 -4.26 1.51
C GLU A 37 6.83 -4.55 0.17
N GLU A 38 5.50 -4.42 0.13
CA GLU A 38 4.72 -4.46 -1.11
C GLU A 38 5.22 -3.41 -2.12
N ALA A 39 5.51 -2.20 -1.66
CA ALA A 39 6.03 -1.12 -2.50
C ALA A 39 7.42 -1.45 -3.08
N ARG A 40 8.31 -2.03 -2.27
CA ARG A 40 9.62 -2.50 -2.72
C ARG A 40 9.51 -3.61 -3.77
N GLN A 41 8.54 -4.52 -3.61
CA GLN A 41 8.27 -5.56 -4.61
C GLN A 41 7.83 -4.95 -5.95
N VAL A 42 6.97 -3.93 -5.91
CA VAL A 42 6.57 -3.17 -7.11
C VAL A 42 7.80 -2.53 -7.76
N ASP A 43 8.66 -1.86 -7.00
CA ASP A 43 9.86 -1.22 -7.54
C ASP A 43 10.81 -2.23 -8.20
N ARG A 44 10.99 -3.41 -7.58
CA ARG A 44 11.77 -4.52 -8.18
C ARG A 44 11.14 -5.00 -9.48
N ARG A 45 9.83 -5.21 -9.52
CA ARG A 45 9.10 -5.64 -10.71
C ARG A 45 9.21 -4.64 -11.86
N VAL A 46 9.03 -3.35 -11.56
CA VAL A 46 9.16 -2.27 -12.55
C VAL A 46 10.58 -2.23 -13.09
N ALA A 47 11.60 -2.27 -12.23
CA ALA A 47 13.00 -2.30 -12.66
C ALA A 47 13.32 -3.53 -13.53
N HIS A 48 12.79 -4.69 -13.18
CA HIS A 48 12.97 -5.94 -13.91
C HIS A 48 12.41 -5.85 -15.34
N GLU A 49 11.17 -5.36 -15.49
CA GLU A 49 10.55 -5.24 -16.81
C GLU A 49 11.19 -4.12 -17.66
N LEU A 50 11.59 -3.00 -17.03
CA LEU A 50 12.32 -1.94 -17.72
C LEU A 50 13.72 -2.37 -18.20
N ALA A 51 14.31 -3.38 -17.55
CA ALA A 51 15.55 -4.01 -18.01
C ALA A 51 15.35 -4.99 -19.18
N GLY A 52 14.10 -5.18 -19.65
CA GLY A 52 13.77 -6.04 -20.79
C GLY A 52 13.46 -7.49 -20.42
N ASN A 53 13.37 -7.81 -19.13
CA ASN A 53 13.02 -9.16 -18.68
C ASN A 53 11.50 -9.34 -18.61
N SER A 54 11.02 -10.54 -18.97
CA SER A 54 9.62 -10.93 -18.82
C SER A 54 9.23 -11.05 -17.34
N SER A 55 7.99 -10.72 -16.99
CA SER A 55 7.49 -10.94 -15.63
C SER A 55 7.24 -12.42 -15.34
N ASP A 56 7.48 -12.83 -14.10
CA ASP A 56 7.32 -14.22 -13.65
C ASP A 56 5.88 -14.74 -13.81
N ASP A 57 4.90 -13.86 -13.68
CA ASP A 57 3.47 -14.18 -13.81
C ASP A 57 2.89 -13.91 -15.21
N GLY A 58 3.75 -13.55 -16.18
CA GLY A 58 3.37 -13.22 -17.55
C GLY A 58 2.57 -11.93 -17.73
N LYS A 59 2.33 -11.15 -16.66
CA LYS A 59 1.58 -9.88 -16.72
C LYS A 59 2.55 -8.71 -16.81
N SER A 60 2.45 -7.88 -17.85
CA SER A 60 3.23 -6.64 -17.94
C SER A 60 2.78 -5.62 -16.90
N ILE A 61 3.70 -4.80 -16.38
CA ILE A 61 3.36 -3.61 -15.57
C ILE A 61 2.40 -2.66 -16.31
N LYS A 62 2.42 -2.67 -17.66
CA LYS A 62 1.53 -1.83 -18.48
C LYS A 62 0.05 -2.22 -18.38
N SER A 63 -0.27 -3.45 -17.95
CA SER A 63 -1.65 -3.88 -17.75
C SER A 63 -2.17 -3.66 -16.32
N MET A 64 -1.36 -3.03 -15.46
CA MET A 64 -1.66 -2.83 -14.04
C MET A 64 -1.85 -1.33 -13.74
N PRO A 65 -3.04 -0.75 -14.00
CA PRO A 65 -3.25 0.71 -13.94
C PRO A 65 -3.09 1.32 -12.54
N LEU A 66 -3.14 0.50 -11.49
CA LEU A 66 -2.98 0.94 -10.09
C LEU A 66 -1.66 0.45 -9.46
N LEU A 67 -0.71 -0.06 -10.26
CA LEU A 67 0.55 -0.57 -9.75
C LEU A 67 1.32 0.51 -8.99
N GLY A 68 1.63 0.25 -7.72
CA GLY A 68 2.38 1.19 -6.86
C GLY A 68 1.56 2.36 -6.31
N VAL A 69 0.24 2.41 -6.56
CA VAL A 69 -0.62 3.45 -5.99
C VAL A 69 -1.01 3.07 -4.55
N PRO A 70 -0.63 3.86 -3.52
CA PRO A 70 -1.04 3.58 -2.15
C PRO A 70 -2.54 3.79 -1.97
N PHE A 71 -3.17 2.94 -1.15
CA PHE A 71 -4.56 3.10 -0.75
C PHE A 71 -4.80 2.61 0.68
N SER A 72 -5.85 3.15 1.29
CA SER A 72 -6.43 2.71 2.56
C SER A 72 -7.76 2.01 2.31
N VAL A 73 -8.10 1.06 3.17
CA VAL A 73 -9.36 0.31 3.11
C VAL A 73 -10.24 0.74 4.27
N LYS A 74 -11.52 0.96 4.02
CA LYS A 74 -12.49 1.19 5.10
C LYS A 74 -12.58 -0.08 5.93
N GLU A 75 -12.48 0.03 7.26
CA GLU A 75 -12.35 -1.12 8.17
C GLU A 75 -13.57 -2.08 8.14
N CYS A 76 -14.72 -1.64 7.63
CA CYS A 76 -15.87 -2.50 7.35
C CYS A 76 -15.72 -3.33 6.06
N ILE A 77 -14.56 -3.35 5.42
CA ILE A 77 -14.20 -4.24 4.31
C ILE A 77 -13.09 -5.16 4.83
N ALA A 78 -13.34 -6.47 4.77
CA ALA A 78 -12.41 -7.45 5.33
C ALA A 78 -11.05 -7.39 4.62
N LEU A 79 -9.99 -7.28 5.42
CA LEU A 79 -8.61 -7.37 4.99
C LEU A 79 -7.93 -8.46 5.81
N LYS A 80 -7.19 -9.34 5.14
CA LYS A 80 -6.51 -10.46 5.79
C LYS A 80 -5.60 -9.95 6.90
N ASP A 81 -5.62 -10.64 8.04
CA ASP A 81 -4.78 -10.37 9.22
C ASP A 81 -5.00 -8.96 9.86
N MET A 82 -6.14 -8.31 9.58
CA MET A 82 -6.50 -6.98 10.09
C MET A 82 -7.87 -7.00 10.80
N SER A 83 -8.17 -5.95 11.56
CA SER A 83 -9.45 -5.82 12.28
C SER A 83 -10.65 -5.72 11.32
N PHE A 84 -11.80 -6.24 11.77
CA PHE A 84 -13.06 -6.22 11.01
C PHE A 84 -14.27 -6.03 11.93
N THR A 85 -14.31 -4.88 12.58
CA THR A 85 -15.30 -4.49 13.59
C THR A 85 -16.45 -3.67 13.01
N ALA A 86 -16.27 -3.07 11.83
CA ALA A 86 -17.15 -2.09 11.22
C ALA A 86 -17.47 -0.89 12.13
N GLY A 87 -16.58 -0.56 13.08
CA GLY A 87 -16.81 0.47 14.09
C GLY A 87 -17.90 0.13 15.12
N LEU A 88 -18.30 -1.15 15.22
CA LEU A 88 -19.31 -1.61 16.18
C LEU A 88 -18.63 -2.08 17.47
N TYR A 89 -19.00 -1.49 18.60
CA TYR A 89 -18.48 -1.89 19.92
C TYR A 89 -18.74 -3.37 20.25
N SER A 90 -19.86 -3.94 19.76
CA SER A 90 -20.18 -5.36 19.94
C SER A 90 -19.25 -6.31 19.19
N ARG A 91 -18.45 -5.81 18.25
CA ARG A 91 -17.46 -6.56 17.46
C ARG A 91 -16.03 -6.19 17.83
N LYS A 92 -15.82 -5.49 18.96
CA LYS A 92 -14.48 -5.15 19.44
C LYS A 92 -13.62 -6.41 19.61
N GLY A 93 -12.35 -6.31 19.25
CA GLY A 93 -11.32 -7.33 19.35
C GLY A 93 -9.95 -6.68 19.43
#